data_AF-X1JGG0-F1
#
_entry.id   AF-X1JGG0-F1
#
_cell.length_a   1.000
_cell.length_b   1.000
_cell.length_c   1.000
_cell.angle_alpha   90.00
_cell.angle_beta   90.00
_cell.angle_gamma   90.00
#
_symmetry.space_group_name_H-M   'P 1'
#
loop_
_entity.id
_entity.type
_entity.pdbx_description
1 polymer ?
#
loop_
_entity_poly.entity_id
_entity_poly.type
_entity_poly.pdbx_seq_one_letter_code
_entity_poly.pdbx_strand_id
1 'polypeptide(L)' 'MGKAVLVVLLGFFLIISCGKKKTTEPDDAPVVEITHPSDGSFVSGTVNITADATDDNEVDSVQFYIDDTLRSTSTAEPYS' A
#
# COMPACT_ATOMS: atom_id res chain seq x y z
N MET A 1 -1.85 4.18 19.44
CA MET A 1 -2.98 4.42 18.51
C MET A 1 -2.42 5.22 17.34
N GLY A 2 -1.45 4.62 16.64
CA GLY A 2 -0.71 5.28 15.57
C GLY A 2 -1.52 5.21 14.29
N LYS A 3 -1.75 6.36 13.66
CA LYS A 3 -2.39 6.43 12.34
C LYS A 3 -1.28 6.17 11.31
N ALA A 4 -1.32 5.04 10.62
CA ALA A 4 -0.48 4.84 9.44
C ALA A 4 -1.14 5.55 8.27
N VAL A 5 -0.52 6.64 7.81
CA VAL A 5 -0.85 7.34 6.57
C VAL A 5 0.32 7.03 5.65
N LEU A 6 0.16 6.10 4.72
CA LEU A 6 1.23 5.72 3.81
C LEU A 6 1.26 6.67 2.61
N VAL A 7 2.36 7.42 2.52
CA VAL A 7 2.70 8.34 1.43
C VAL A 7 3.66 7.63 0.49
N VAL A 8 3.32 7.60 -0.79
CA VAL A 8 4.11 7.07 -1.90
C VAL A 8 5.46 7.77 -1.98
N LEU A 9 6.57 7.05 -1.78
CA LEU A 9 7.87 7.42 -2.35
C LEU A 9 8.70 6.17 -2.69
N LEU A 10 9.24 6.19 -3.91
CA LEU A 10 9.94 5.11 -4.60
C LEU A 10 11.15 4.56 -3.82
N GLY A 11 11.13 3.25 -3.56
CA GLY A 11 12.28 2.36 -3.63
C GLY A 11 13.21 2.29 -2.43
N PHE A 12 13.18 1.17 -1.69
CA PHE A 12 14.39 0.48 -1.26
C PHE A 12 14.08 -0.96 -0.84
N PHE A 13 14.84 -1.93 -1.36
CA PHE A 13 14.75 -3.36 -1.09
C PHE A 13 15.95 -3.75 -0.21
N LEU A 14 15.74 -4.42 0.93
CA LEU A 14 16.79 -5.13 1.66
C LEU A 14 16.21 -6.34 2.44
N ILE A 15 17.09 -7.27 2.78
CA ILE A 15 16.92 -8.72 2.95
C ILE A 15 17.19 -9.17 4.41
N ILE A 16 16.65 -10.35 4.81
CA ILE A 16 17.21 -11.42 5.71
C ILE A 16 16.42 -11.83 6.99
N SER A 17 15.98 -13.11 6.96
CA SER A 17 16.01 -14.18 8.00
C SER A 17 14.93 -14.33 9.10
N CYS A 18 14.53 -15.60 9.27
CA CYS A 18 13.50 -16.16 10.16
C CYS A 18 13.93 -16.35 11.63
N GLY A 19 13.02 -16.03 12.57
CA GLY A 19 13.01 -16.51 13.96
C GLY A 19 11.88 -15.88 14.78
N LYS A 20 10.81 -16.63 15.10
CA LYS A 20 9.70 -16.13 15.93
C LYS A 20 10.19 -15.76 17.33
N LYS A 21 10.34 -14.46 17.56
CA LYS A 21 10.63 -13.81 18.83
C LYS A 21 9.96 -12.44 18.70
N LYS A 22 9.08 -12.04 19.65
CA LYS A 22 8.57 -10.65 19.71
C LYS A 22 9.73 -9.76 20.17
N THR A 23 10.69 -9.65 19.28
CA THR A 23 11.82 -8.73 19.30
C THR A 23 11.25 -7.41 18.83
N THR A 24 11.73 -6.32 19.39
CA THR A 24 11.47 -4.97 18.88
C THR A 24 12.22 -4.83 17.55
N GLU A 25 11.76 -5.56 16.53
CA GLU A 25 12.18 -5.36 15.15
C GLU A 25 11.68 -3.97 14.75
N PRO A 26 12.49 -3.18 14.02
CA PRO A 26 11.99 -1.94 13.43
C PRO A 26 10.75 -2.29 12.61
N ASP A 27 9.62 -1.66 12.95
CA ASP A 27 8.39 -1.71 12.14
C ASP A 27 8.71 -0.99 10.83
N ASP A 28 8.71 -1.74 9.73
CA ASP A 28 9.01 -1.19 8.42
C ASP A 28 7.76 -0.51 7.86
N ALA A 29 7.94 0.52 7.03
CA ALA A 29 6.79 1.17 6.42
C ALA A 29 6.13 0.23 5.40
N PRO A 30 4.79 0.19 5.32
CA PRO A 30 4.12 -0.61 4.30
C PRO A 30 4.51 -0.16 2.89
N VAL A 31 4.50 -1.11 1.97
CA VAL A 31 4.75 -0.87 0.54
C VAL A 31 3.45 -1.06 -0.22
N VAL A 32 3.12 -0.10 -1.10
CA VAL A 32 1.93 -0.14 -1.96
C VAL A 32 2.31 0.14 -3.41
N GLU A 33 1.70 -0.59 -4.34
CA GLU A 33 1.87 -0.40 -5.78
C GLU A 33 0.50 -0.41 -6.47
N ILE A 34 0.23 0.58 -7.31
CA ILE A 34 -0.94 0.56 -8.20
C ILE A 34 -0.63 -0.38 -9.36
N THR A 35 -1.40 -1.45 -9.48
CA THR A 35 -1.26 -2.45 -10.55
C THR A 35 -2.13 -2.12 -11.76
N HIS A 36 -3.20 -1.34 -11.57
CA HIS A 36 -4.03 -0.81 -12.64
C HIS A 36 -4.71 0.51 -12.23
N PRO A 37 -4.80 1.51 -13.12
CA PRO A 37 -4.16 1.58 -14.43
C PRO A 37 -2.64 1.76 -14.33
N SER A 38 -1.90 1.40 -15.38
CA SER A 38 -0.46 1.66 -15.43
C SER A 38 -0.18 3.17 -15.45
N ASP A 39 0.96 3.58 -14.91
CA ASP A 39 1.35 4.99 -14.94
C ASP A 39 1.36 5.56 -16.38
N GLY A 40 0.88 6.80 -16.53
CA GLY A 40 0.71 7.46 -17.83
C GLY A 40 -0.42 6.94 -18.71
N SER A 41 -1.28 6.02 -18.22
CA SER A 41 -2.42 5.53 -19.01
C SER A 41 -3.43 6.62 -19.34
N PHE A 42 -3.89 6.66 -20.58
CA PHE A 42 -5.08 7.43 -20.95
C PHE A 42 -6.33 6.66 -20.52
N VAL A 43 -7.11 7.25 -19.62
CA VAL A 43 -8.33 6.64 -19.09
C VAL A 43 -9.55 7.49 -19.39
N SER A 44 -10.72 6.86 -19.48
CA SER A 44 -11.99 7.54 -19.73
C SER A 44 -13.16 6.80 -19.08
N GLY A 45 -14.18 7.53 -18.63
CA GLY A 45 -15.33 6.94 -17.96
C GLY A 45 -14.99 6.44 -16.55
N THR A 46 -15.63 5.35 -16.14
CA THR A 46 -15.34 4.71 -14.85
C THR A 46 -14.16 3.75 -15.02
N VAL A 47 -13.16 3.93 -14.17
CA VAL A 47 -11.92 3.15 -14.16
C VAL A 47 -11.83 2.44 -12.83
N ASN A 48 -11.64 1.12 -12.87
CA ASN A 48 -11.31 0.39 -11.66
C ASN A 48 -9.84 0.64 -11.34
N ILE A 49 -9.50 0.96 -10.10
CA ILE A 49 -8.11 1.05 -9.66
C ILE A 49 -7.82 -0.23 -8.89
N THR A 50 -6.70 -0.89 -9.13
CA THR A 50 -6.27 -2.03 -8.32
C THR A 50 -4.87 -1.78 -7.78
N ALA A 51 -4.60 -2.25 -6.58
CA ALA A 51 -3.31 -2.12 -5.94
C ALA A 51 -2.92 -3.40 -5.20
N ASP A 52 -1.60 -3.62 -5.10
CA ASP A 52 -1.01 -4.58 -4.19
C ASP A 52 -0.43 -3.82 -2.99
N ALA A 53 -0.56 -4.39 -1.79
CA ALA A 53 -0.01 -3.82 -0.57
C ALA A 53 0.63 -4.91 0.29
N THR A 54 1.79 -4.60 0.88
CA THR A 54 2.54 -5.51 1.74
C THR A 54 3.12 -4.75 2.93
N ASP A 55 3.22 -5.45 4.06
CA ASP A 55 3.72 -4.93 5.34
C ASP A 55 4.39 -6.12 6.08
N ASP A 56 5.33 -5.86 6.98
CA ASP A 56 5.98 -6.91 7.78
C ASP A 56 5.03 -7.47 8.86
N ASN A 57 3.99 -6.72 9.23
CA ASN A 57 2.96 -7.10 10.19
C ASN A 57 1.62 -7.41 9.51
N GLU A 58 0.86 -6.37 9.15
CA GLU A 58 -0.49 -6.47 8.56
C GLU A 58 -0.87 -5.16 7.86
N VAL A 59 -1.51 -5.26 6.69
CA VAL A 59 -2.11 -4.11 6.01
C VAL A 59 -3.54 -3.91 6.50
N ASP A 60 -3.76 -2.90 7.34
CA ASP A 60 -5.11 -2.53 7.84
C ASP A 60 -6.05 -2.07 6.71
N SER A 61 -5.55 -1.22 5.80
CA SER A 61 -6.33 -0.70 4.67
C SER A 61 -5.46 -0.02 3.61
N VAL A 62 -5.98 0.03 2.38
CA VAL A 62 -5.45 0.83 1.27
C VAL A 62 -6.42 1.98 0.99
N GLN A 63 -5.89 3.20 0.91
CA GLN A 63 -6.66 4.41 0.65
C GLN A 63 -6.30 4.97 -0.73
N PHE A 64 -7.31 5.18 -1.57
CA PHE A 64 -7.14 5.67 -2.94
C PHE A 64 -7.43 7.17 -2.99
N TYR A 65 -6.43 7.94 -3.43
CA TYR A 65 -6.50 9.39 -3.54
C TYR A 65 -6.41 9.84 -5.00
N ILE A 66 -7.10 10.94 -5.33
CA ILE A 66 -6.92 11.68 -6.58
C ILE A 66 -6.73 13.14 -6.20
N ASP A 67 -5.58 13.72 -6.57
CA ASP A 67 -5.19 15.10 -6.24
C ASP A 67 -5.43 15.42 -4.76
N ASP A 68 -4.80 14.62 -3.88
CA ASP A 68 -4.90 14.70 -2.41
C ASP A 68 -6.32 14.51 -1.82
N THR A 69 -7.31 14.15 -2.63
CA THR A 69 -8.68 13.89 -2.19
C THR A 69 -8.95 12.39 -2.09
N LEU A 70 -9.30 11.91 -0.89
CA LEU A 70 -9.68 10.52 -0.64
C LEU A 70 -10.94 10.16 -1.45
N ARG A 71 -10.90 9.05 -2.18
CA ARG A 71 -12.01 8.53 -3.00
C ARG A 71 -12.57 7.23 -2.47
N SER A 72 -11.71 6.32 -2.03
CA SER A 72 -12.10 5.00 -1.55
C SER A 72 -11.10 4.48 -0.52
N THR A 73 -11.57 3.54 0.30
CA THR A 73 -10.76 2.76 1.23
C THR A 73 -11.12 1.29 1.05
N SER A 74 -10.14 0.43 0.81
CA SER A 74 -10.32 -1.03 0.82
C SER A 74 -9.59 -1.64 2.03
N THR A 75 -10.23 -2.60 2.69
CA THR A 75 -9.70 -3.27 3.90
C THR A 75 -9.39 -4.75 3.66
N ALA A 76 -9.48 -5.22 2.42
CA ALA A 76 -9.22 -6.61 2.08
C ALA A 76 -8.81 -6.73 0.60
N GLU A 77 -8.02 -7.75 0.32
CA GLU A 77 -7.68 -8.12 -1.05
C GLU A 77 -8.88 -8.70 -1.82
N PRO A 78 -8.99 -8.45 -3.13
CA PRO A 78 -8.16 -7.53 -3.92
C PRO A 78 -8.45 -6.06 -3.55
N TYR A 79 -7.42 -5.24 -3.39
CA TYR A 79 -7.61 -3.82 -3.09
C TYR A 79 -8.04 -3.07 -4.36
N SER A 80 -9.23 -2.45 -4.32
CA SER A 80 -9.82 -1.65 -5.41
C SER A 80 -10.80 -0.59 -4.93
#